data_AF-A0A537MF44-F1
#
_entry.id   AF-A0A537MF44-F1
#
_cell.length_a   1.000
_cell.length_b   1.000
_cell.length_c   1.000
_cell.angle_alpha   90.00
_cell.angle_beta   90.00
_cell.angle_gamma   90.00
#
_symmetry.space_group_name_H-M   'P 1'
#
loop_
_entity.id
_entity.type
_entity.pdbx_description
1 polymer ?
#
loop_
_entity_poly.entity_id
_entity_poly.type
_entity_poly.pdbx_seq_one_letter_code
_entity_poly.pdbx_strand_id
1 'polypeptide(L)' 'MAGKSITLELRVWFDPVSKQIKLAGPGLTASTASNDPASRRYHPNLYRKLARCLRDAGVPAPEESAR' A
#
# COMPACT_ATOMS: atom_id res chain seq x y z
N MET A 1 6.49 3.29 27.15
CA MET A 1 6.76 2.15 26.24
C MET A 1 7.85 2.57 25.27
N ALA A 2 9.12 2.46 25.65
CA ALA A 2 10.23 2.67 24.71
C ALA A 2 10.68 1.29 24.22
N GLY A 3 10.66 1.05 22.89
CA GLY A 3 11.14 -0.20 22.28
C GLY A 3 10.11 -1.10 21.58
N LYS A 4 8.87 -0.65 21.31
CA LYS A 4 7.85 -1.48 20.62
C LYS A 4 7.74 -1.26 19.11
N SER A 5 8.35 -0.21 18.57
CA SER A 5 8.20 0.17 17.16
C SER A 5 9.47 0.80 16.61
N ILE A 6 9.69 0.58 15.31
CA ILE A 6 10.67 1.30 14.50
C ILE A 6 9.93 2.22 13.51
N THR A 7 10.60 3.25 13.04
CA THR A 7 10.12 4.04 11.91
C THR A 7 10.66 3.44 10.62
N LEU A 8 9.80 3.30 9.61
CA LEU A 8 10.19 2.87 8.27
C LEU A 8 9.97 4.02 7.29
N GLU A 9 11.00 4.33 6.51
CA GLU A 9 10.87 5.21 5.34
C GLU A 9 10.57 4.36 4.12
N LEU A 10 9.40 4.55 3.52
CA LEU A 10 8.89 3.71 2.45
C LEU A 10 8.57 4.53 1.20
N ARG A 11 8.99 4.02 0.04
CA ARG A 11 8.45 4.38 -1.26
C ARG A 11 7.18 3.56 -1.50
N VAL A 12 6.10 4.25 -1.84
CA VAL A 12 4.79 3.65 -2.09
C VAL A 12 4.34 4.04 -3.49
N TRP A 13 3.86 3.07 -4.28
CA TRP A 13 3.29 3.37 -5.60
C TRP A 13 2.22 2.35 -5.99
N PHE A 14 1.29 2.78 -6.83
CA PHE A 14 0.29 1.92 -7.43
C PHE A 14 0.78 1.36 -8.77
N ASP A 15 0.60 0.07 -8.98
CA ASP A 15 0.81 -0.60 -10.26
C ASP A 15 -0.56 -0.83 -10.94
N PRO A 16 -0.87 -0.09 -12.03
CA PRO A 16 -2.18 -0.17 -12.68
C PRO A 16 -2.41 -1.48 -13.44
N VAL A 17 -1.34 -2.22 -13.78
CA VAL A 17 -1.43 -3.50 -14.48
C VAL A 17 -1.85 -4.59 -13.51
N SER A 18 -1.13 -4.70 -12.38
CA SER A 18 -1.42 -5.73 -11.37
C SER A 18 -2.49 -5.32 -10.36
N LYS A 19 -2.98 -4.07 -10.40
CA LYS A 19 -3.94 -3.48 -9.45
C LYS A 19 -3.48 -3.61 -8.00
N GLN A 20 -2.18 -3.46 -7.78
CA GLN A 20 -1.52 -3.67 -6.49
C GLN A 20 -0.81 -2.40 -6.05
N ILE A 21 -0.74 -2.19 -4.74
CA ILE A 21 0.10 -1.13 -4.15
C ILE A 21 1.40 -1.76 -3.67
N LYS A 22 2.52 -1.27 -4.19
CA LYS A 22 3.86 -1.74 -3.86
C LYS A 22 4.51 -0.81 -2.85
N LEU A 23 5.32 -1.42 -1.97
CA LEU A 23 6.00 -0.78 -0.85
C LEU A 23 7.46 -1.23 -0.88
N ALA A 24 8.41 -0.31 -0.84
CA ALA A 24 9.83 -0.64 -0.74
C ALA A 24 10.57 0.41 0.08
N GLY A 25 11.54 0.00 0.88
CA GLY A 25 12.36 0.92 1.68
C GLY A 25 13.56 0.22 2.31
N PRO A 26 14.47 0.97 2.94
CA PRO A 26 15.58 0.38 3.69
C PRO A 26 15.05 -0.61 4.75
N GLY A 27 15.58 -1.84 4.74
CA GLY A 27 15.15 -2.89 5.66
C GLY A 27 13.82 -3.57 5.33
N LEU A 28 13.13 -3.16 4.26
CA LEU A 28 11.91 -3.81 3.78
C LEU A 28 12.06 -4.20 2.30
N THR A 29 12.08 -5.50 2.03
CA THR A 29 12.02 -6.01 0.67
C THR A 29 10.68 -5.63 0.01
N ALA A 30 10.67 -5.54 -1.31
CA ALA A 30 9.49 -5.14 -2.08
C ALA A 30 8.24 -5.93 -1.64
N SER A 31 7.35 -5.25 -0.93
CA SER A 31 6.13 -5.78 -0.36
C SER A 31 4.94 -5.24 -1.14
N THR A 32 3.80 -5.91 -1.03
CA THR A 32 2.64 -5.57 -1.84
C THR A 32 1.36 -5.74 -1.05
N ALA A 33 0.45 -4.78 -1.19
CA ALA A 33 -0.91 -4.86 -0.69
C ALA A 33 -1.88 -5.02 -1.88
N SER A 34 -2.87 -5.90 -1.72
CA SER A 34 -3.92 -6.12 -2.71
C SER A 34 -5.31 -5.93 -2.09
N ASN A 35 -6.26 -5.51 -2.91
CA ASN A 35 -7.70 -5.51 -2.58
C ASN A 35 -8.44 -6.73 -3.15
N ASP A 36 -7.74 -7.63 -3.84
CA ASP A 36 -8.30 -8.87 -4.37
C ASP A 36 -8.39 -9.94 -3.26
N PRO A 37 -9.59 -10.43 -2.90
CA PRO A 37 -9.78 -11.47 -1.89
C PRO A 37 -9.09 -12.80 -2.20
N ALA A 38 -8.81 -13.11 -3.47
CA ALA A 38 -8.06 -14.31 -3.86
C ALA A 38 -6.55 -14.17 -3.65
N SER A 39 -6.05 -12.96 -3.39
CA SER A 39 -4.63 -12.70 -3.21
C SER A 39 -4.13 -13.14 -1.84
N ARG A 40 -2.99 -13.84 -1.80
CA ARG A 40 -2.25 -14.08 -0.54
C ARG A 40 -1.82 -12.79 0.16
N ARG A 41 -1.85 -11.66 -0.56
CA ARG A 41 -1.51 -10.32 -0.07
C ARG A 41 -2.77 -9.45 0.14
N TYR A 42 -3.93 -10.09 0.26
CA TYR A 42 -5.20 -9.42 0.51
C TYR A 42 -5.15 -8.70 1.85
N HIS A 43 -5.18 -7.37 1.79
CA HIS A 43 -5.20 -6.53 2.99
C HIS A 43 -5.99 -5.24 2.70
N PRO A 44 -7.33 -5.32 2.60
CA PRO A 44 -8.17 -4.24 2.05
C PRO A 44 -8.10 -2.94 2.87
N ASN A 45 -7.91 -3.04 4.19
CA ASN A 45 -7.78 -1.86 5.06
C ASN A 45 -6.50 -1.05 4.75
N LEU A 46 -5.34 -1.72 4.76
CA LEU A 46 -4.05 -1.13 4.38
C LEU A 46 -4.09 -0.61 2.94
N TYR A 47 -4.65 -1.40 2.01
CA TYR A 47 -4.79 -0.99 0.61
C TYR A 47 -5.54 0.34 0.48
N ARG A 48 -6.71 0.49 1.11
CA ARG A 48 -7.50 1.74 1.07
C ARG A 48 -6.77 2.93 1.69
N LYS A 49 -6.07 2.72 2.80
CA LYS A 49 -5.27 3.77 3.46
C LYS A 49 -4.14 4.25 2.56
N LEU A 50 -3.38 3.34 1.96
CA LEU A 50 -2.32 3.68 1.02
C LEU A 50 -2.87 4.32 -0.26
N ALA A 51 -3.99 3.82 -0.79
CA ALA A 51 -4.67 4.41 -1.94
C ALA A 51 -5.07 5.87 -1.68
N ARG A 52 -5.56 6.18 -0.47
CA ARG A 52 -5.84 7.56 -0.07
C ARG A 52 -4.57 8.41 -0.02
N CYS A 53 -3.50 7.92 0.61
CA CYS A 53 -2.21 8.64 0.64
C CYS A 53 -1.68 8.95 -0.77
N LEU A 54 -1.81 8.01 -1.72
CA LEU A 54 -1.41 8.21 -3.11
C LEU A 54 -2.27 9.28 -3.81
N ARG A 55 -3.59 9.26 -3.63
CA ARG A 55 -4.51 10.28 -4.15
C ARG A 55 -4.19 11.67 -3.60
N ASP A 56 -4.01 11.77 -2.28
CA ASP A 56 -3.71 13.03 -1.59
C ASP A 56 -2.38 13.64 -2.07
N ALA A 57 -1.43 12.79 -2.48
CA ALA A 57 -0.16 13.21 -3.07
C ALA A 57 -0.22 13.51 -4.59
N GLY A 58 -1.38 13.36 -5.23
CA GLY A 58 -1.57 13.62 -6.66
C GLY A 58 -0.88 12.62 -7.60
N VAL A 59 -0.50 11.44 -7.10
CA VAL A 59 0.12 10.38 -7.89
C VAL A 59 -0.90 9.30 -8.27
N PRO A 60 -0.61 8.43 -9.26
CA PRO A 60 -1.52 7.36 -9.63
C PRO A 60 -1.93 6.50 -8.44
N ALA A 61 -3.23 6.25 -8.33
CA ALA A 61 -3.84 5.51 -7.23
C ALA A 61 -5.01 4.67 -7.76
N PRO A 62 -5.37 3.57 -7.07
CA PRO A 62 -6.55 2.80 -7.45
C PRO A 62 -7.83 3.62 -7.19
N GLU A 63 -8.82 3.42 -8.05
CA GLU A 63 -10.13 4.04 -7.87
C GLU A 63 -10.76 3.61 -6.56
N GLU A 64 -11.43 4.55 -5.91
CA GLU A 64 -12.24 4.26 -4.74
C GLU A 64 -13.43 3.43 -5.21
N SER A 65 -13.36 2.11 -5.01
CA SER A 65 -14.52 1.26 -5.24
C SER A 65 -15.61 1.79 -4.31
N ALA A 66 -16.66 2.36 -4.92
CA ALA A 66 -17.82 2.88 -4.21
C ALA A 66 -18.34 1.79 -3.27
N ARG A 67 -18.63 2.18 -2.03
CA ARG A 67 -19.18 1.33 -0.98
C ARG A 67 -20.42 0.58 -1.43
#